data_AF-A0A2N7AUJ9-F1
#
_entry.id   AF-A0A2N7AUJ9-F1
#
_cell.length_a   1.000
_cell.length_b   1.000
_cell.length_c   1.000
_cell.angle_alpha   90.00
_cell.angle_beta   90.00
_cell.angle_gamma   90.00
#
_symmetry.space_group_name_H-M   'P 1'
#
loop_
_entity.id
_entity.type
_entity.pdbx_description
1 polymer ?
#
loop_
_entity_poly.entity_id
_entity_poly.type
_entity_poly.pdbx_seq_one_letter_code
_entity_poly.pdbx_strand_id
1 'polypeptide(L)' 'MKYRILLDLKDQLFTAVDVNDSNNFGNGTTIEKAISNLKNNNKAA' A
#
# COMPACT_ATOMS: atom_id res chain seq x y z
N MET A 1 -11.82 -4.33 0.53
CA MET A 1 -10.43 -4.76 0.69
C MET A 1 -9.94 -4.34 2.07
N LYS A 2 -9.34 -5.27 2.83
CA LYS A 2 -8.69 -4.97 4.12
C LYS A 2 -7.18 -4.86 3.86
N TYR A 3 -6.50 -3.93 4.53
CA TYR A 3 -5.06 -3.72 4.35
C TYR A 3 -4.43 -3.27 5.68
N ARG A 4 -3.11 -3.45 5.78
CA ARG A 4 -2.28 -2.89 6.85
C ARG A 4 -1.46 -1.73 6.29
N ILE A 5 -1.18 -0.75 7.14
CA ILE A 5 -0.29 0.37 6.80
C ILE A 5 1.03 0.19 7.54
N LEU A 6 2.12 0.21 6.79
CA LEU A 6 3.49 0.28 7.28
C LEU A 6 4.01 1.69 7.06
N LEU A 7 4.84 2.17 7.98
CA LEU A 7 5.56 3.44 7.86
C LEU A 7 7.06 3.16 7.87
N ASP A 8 7.73 3.46 6.77
CA ASP A 8 9.18 3.58 6.74
C ASP A 8 9.55 4.96 7.27
N LEU A 9 10.19 5.02 8.43
CA LEU A 9 10.61 6.27 9.07
C LEU A 9 11.84 6.89 8.42
N LYS A 10 12.67 6.09 7.73
CA LYS A 10 13.87 6.58 7.05
C LYS A 10 13.50 7.34 5.79
N ASP A 11 12.61 6.75 5.00
CA ASP A 11 12.19 7.31 3.71
C ASP A 11 10.87 8.08 3.80
N GLN A 12 10.27 8.18 5.00
CA GLN A 12 8.96 8.79 5.29
C GLN A 12 7.87 8.30 4.33
N LEU A 13 7.85 6.98 4.12
CA LEU A 13 7.01 6.34 3.11
C LEU A 13 5.96 5.46 3.75
N PHE A 14 4.70 5.64 3.35
CA PHE A 14 3.62 4.74 3.73
C PHE A 14 3.51 3.60 2.71
N THR A 15 3.32 2.38 3.20
CA THR A 15 3.05 1.20 2.38
C THR A 15 1.76 0.56 2.83
N ALA A 16 0.79 0.43 1.92
CA ALA A 16 -0.45 -0.30 2.13
C ALA A 16 -0.28 -1.72 1.57
N VAL A 17 -0.50 -2.75 2.40
CA VAL A 17 -0.34 -4.16 2.03
C VAL A 17 -1.68 -4.88 2.18
N ASP A 18 -2.09 -5.66 1.18
CA ASP A 18 -3.28 -6.52 1.33
C ASP A 18 -3.06 -7.54 2.45
N VAL A 19 -4.06 -7.71 3.31
CA VAL A 19 -4.00 -8.72 4.39
C VAL A 19 -4.03 -10.15 3.88
N ASN A 20 -4.56 -10.37 2.68
CA ASN A 20 -4.71 -11.70 2.08
C ASN A 20 -3.58 -12.04 1.10
N ASP A 21 -2.85 -11.03 0.61
CA ASP A 21 -1.72 -11.19 -0.30
C ASP A 21 -0.62 -10.16 0.01
N SER A 22 0.43 -10.60 0.69
CA SER A 22 1.54 -9.71 1.05
C SER A 22 2.40 -9.28 -0.13
N ASN A 23 2.25 -9.90 -1.30
CA ASN A 23 2.92 -9.46 -2.54
C ASN A 23 2.15 -8.32 -3.21
N ASN A 24 0.89 -8.10 -2.82
CA ASN A 24 0.09 -7.00 -3.30
C ASN A 24 0.17 -5.81 -2.33
N PHE A 25 0.99 -4.84 -2.70
CA PHE A 25 1.21 -3.63 -1.92
C PHE A 25 1.24 -2.38 -2.79
N GLY A 26 1.04 -1.22 -2.16
CA GLY A 26 1.15 0.09 -2.80
C GLY A 26 1.84 1.09 -1.89
N ASN A 27 2.78 1.86 -2.45
CA ASN A 27 3.57 2.83 -1.70
C ASN A 27 3.07 4.25 -1.96
N GLY A 28 3.23 5.15 -1.00
CA GLY A 28 2.90 6.56 -1.16
C GLY A 28 3.45 7.44 -0.05
N THR A 29 3.65 8.73 -0.37
CA THR A 29 4.03 9.76 0.62
C THR A 29 2.89 10.15 1.55
N THR A 30 1.67 9.68 1.27
CA THR A 30 0.52 9.76 2.17
C THR A 30 -0.16 8.39 2.24
N ILE A 31 -0.89 8.13 3.33
CA ILE A 31 -1.67 6.91 3.52
C ILE A 31 -2.66 6.72 2.35
N GLU A 32 -3.34 7.79 1.95
CA GLU A 32 -4.31 7.77 0.84
C GLU A 32 -3.68 7.35 -0.48
N LYS A 33 -2.47 7.86 -0.78
CA LYS A 33 -1.74 7.53 -2.00
C LYS A 33 -1.28 6.08 -2.00
N ALA A 34 -0.80 5.58 -0.86
CA ALA A 34 -0.45 4.16 -0.69
C ALA A 34 -1.66 3.25 -0.94
N ILE A 35 -2.83 3.58 -0.38
CA ILE A 35 -4.08 2.83 -0.58
C ILE A 35 -4.56 2.91 -2.04
N SER A 36 -4.48 4.08 -2.68
CA SER A 36 -4.85 4.24 -4.09
C SER A 36 -3.98 3.37 -4.99
N ASN A 37 -2.67 3.36 -4.75
CA ASN A 37 -1.72 2.55 -5.51
C ASN A 37 -1.95 1.05 -5.30
N LEU A 38 -2.24 0.62 -4.06
CA LEU A 38 -2.63 -0.77 -3.77
C LEU A 38 -3.90 -1.18 -4.56
N LYS A 39 -4.92 -0.32 -4.59
CA LYS A 39 -6.16 -0.59 -5.34
C LYS A 39 -5.95 -0.62 -6.85
N ASN A 40 -5.02 0.17 -7.38
CA ASN A 40 -4.71 0.20 -8.81
C ASN A 40 -3.88 -1.01 -9.25
N ASN A 41 -2.99 -1.51 -8.40
CA ASN A 41 -2.26 -2.76 -8.67
C ASN A 41 -3.21 -3.95 -8.82
N ASN A 42 -4.29 -3.99 -8.02
CA ASN A 42 -5.37 -4.97 -8.18
C ASN A 42 -6.18 -4.87 -9.47
N LYS A 43 -6.09 -3.76 -10.22
CA LYS A 43 -6.78 -3.60 -11.52
C LYS A 43 -5.92 -3.97 -12.72
N ALA A 44 -4.61 -4.11 -12.53
CA ALA A 44 -3.65 -4.44 -13.58
C ALA A 44 -3.35 -5.95 -13.66
N ALA A 45 -3.94 -6.76 -12.76
CA ALA A 45 -3.83 -8.22 -12.73
C ALA A 45 -5.08 -8.88 -13.34
#